data_AF-Q7V3W0-F1
#
_entry.id   AF-Q7V3W0-F1
#
_cell.length_a   1.000
_cell.length_b   1.000
_cell.length_c   1.000
_cell.angle_alpha   90.00
_cell.angle_beta   90.00
_cell.angle_gamma   90.00
#
_symmetry.space_group_name_H-M   'P 1'
#
loop_
_entity.id
_entity.type
_entity.pdbx_description
1 polymer ?
#
loop_
_entity_poly.entity_id
_entity_poly.type
_entity_poly.pdbx_seq_one_letter_code
_entity_poly.pdbx_strand_id
1 'polypeptide(L)'
;MQLLLESLFNGVAIGSVLLVAALGLAIVFGLMGVINLAHGELIMLGAYTTYVVQLIFKLPALQPFYNAYVLVAIPLAFIVSGVVGILLERTVIRRLYGNPLETLLATWGVSLILQQFVRSFPLAYAAGLVLALVLGFSLPIILPDKLLQGPRARLVRAGSWLVSALAGVLLAGGLASQISRIARATSRNVDVTAPKWMRGGIELSGMTFPVPRLVIIVITILAVLGITWFLNRSVWGMRIRAVTQNRSMSDCLGISTDTVDVLTFGIGSGLAGIAGVAVSLLGSVGPNVGTSYIVGCFMVVVLGGVGNLFGTVLASFAIGVLTDLIGAGRLLSIWPSMPAPLASVVDFFATTSMAQVMVFALIVVFLQFRPAGLFPQRGRMVEA
;
A
#
# COMPACT_ATOMS: atom_id res chain seq x y z
N MET A 1 -33.09 10.68 -6.47
CA MET A 1 -32.67 9.26 -6.55
C MET A 1 -31.28 9.11 -7.20
N GLN A 2 -31.05 9.63 -8.41
CA GLN A 2 -29.77 9.49 -9.14
C GLN A 2 -28.56 10.05 -8.37
N LEU A 3 -28.65 11.28 -7.83
CA LEU A 3 -27.58 11.88 -7.02
C LEU A 3 -27.18 11.05 -5.79
N LEU A 4 -28.15 10.38 -5.17
CA LEU A 4 -27.91 9.55 -3.99
C LEU A 4 -27.22 8.24 -4.39
N LEU A 5 -27.62 7.67 -5.53
CA LEU A 5 -27.02 6.44 -6.07
C LEU A 5 -25.57 6.68 -6.53
N GLU A 6 -25.31 7.82 -7.19
CA GLU A 6 -23.95 8.24 -7.51
C GLU A 6 -23.09 8.49 -6.27
N SER A 7 -23.67 9.04 -5.20
CA SER A 7 -22.94 9.31 -3.96
C SER A 7 -22.57 8.03 -3.26
N LEU A 8 -23.51 7.07 -3.18
CA LEU A 8 -23.23 5.74 -2.66
C LEU A 8 -22.13 5.07 -3.48
N PHE A 9 -22.18 5.15 -4.81
CA PHE A 9 -21.13 4.58 -5.65
C PHE A 9 -19.76 5.23 -5.40
N ASN A 10 -19.69 6.56 -5.37
CA ASN A 10 -18.44 7.29 -5.13
C ASN A 10 -17.90 7.04 -3.73
N GLY A 11 -18.77 7.04 -2.72
CA GLY A 11 -18.45 6.71 -1.35
C GLY A 11 -17.93 5.28 -1.20
N VAL A 12 -18.55 4.31 -1.88
CA VAL A 12 -18.08 2.91 -1.92
C VAL A 12 -16.72 2.80 -2.63
N ALA A 13 -16.50 3.56 -3.71
CA ALA A 13 -15.21 3.58 -4.38
C ALA A 13 -14.10 4.16 -3.49
N ILE A 14 -14.33 5.31 -2.84
CA ILE A 14 -13.38 5.91 -1.88
C ILE A 14 -13.16 4.96 -0.70
N GLY A 15 -14.23 4.37 -0.17
CA GLY A 15 -14.16 3.39 0.90
C GLY A 15 -13.36 2.16 0.51
N SER A 16 -13.45 1.70 -0.73
CA SER A 16 -12.70 0.55 -1.24
C SER A 16 -11.20 0.81 -1.33
N VAL A 17 -10.79 2.03 -1.71
CA VAL A 17 -9.38 2.46 -1.68
C VAL A 17 -8.85 2.45 -0.25
N LEU A 18 -9.59 3.10 0.65
CA LEU A 18 -9.23 3.15 2.07
C LEU A 18 -9.22 1.76 2.70
N LEU A 19 -10.12 0.86 2.29
CA LEU A 19 -10.20 -0.50 2.79
C LEU A 19 -8.93 -1.28 2.46
N VAL A 20 -8.49 -1.31 1.20
CA VAL A 20 -7.26 -2.06 0.83
C VAL A 20 -6.05 -1.49 1.55
N ALA A 21 -5.96 -0.16 1.64
CA ALA A 21 -4.87 0.51 2.33
C ALA A 21 -4.87 0.23 3.84
N ALA A 22 -6.05 0.22 4.47
CA ALA A 22 -6.25 -0.01 5.89
C ALA A 22 -6.18 -1.49 6.29
N LEU A 23 -6.52 -2.44 5.42
CA LEU A 23 -6.46 -3.88 5.72
C LEU A 23 -5.07 -4.32 6.16
N GLY A 24 -4.03 -3.86 5.45
CA GLY A 24 -2.65 -4.16 5.82
C GLY A 24 -2.28 -3.60 7.19
N LEU A 25 -2.70 -2.36 7.47
CA LEU A 25 -2.47 -1.70 8.75
C LEU A 25 -3.27 -2.36 9.89
N ALA A 26 -4.52 -2.75 9.65
CA ALA A 26 -5.40 -3.40 10.62
C ALA A 26 -4.83 -4.73 11.10
N ILE A 27 -4.19 -5.48 10.20
CA ILE A 27 -3.58 -6.78 10.50
C ILE A 27 -2.31 -6.59 11.32
N VAL A 28 -1.41 -5.71 10.88
CA VAL A 28 -0.15 -5.46 11.61
C VAL A 28 -0.44 -4.90 13.00
N PHE A 29 -1.29 -3.88 13.08
CA PHE A 29 -1.64 -3.25 14.36
C PHE A 29 -2.45 -4.18 15.25
N GLY A 30 -3.38 -4.94 14.68
CA GLY A 30 -4.23 -5.89 15.39
C GLY A 30 -3.49 -7.04 16.05
N LEU A 31 -2.38 -7.49 15.45
CA LEU A 31 -1.67 -8.66 15.93
C LEU A 31 -0.46 -8.31 16.79
N MET A 32 0.22 -7.19 16.49
CA MET A 32 1.44 -6.79 17.19
C MET A 32 1.25 -5.64 18.18
N GLY A 33 0.13 -4.91 18.12
CA GLY A 33 -0.07 -3.69 18.90
C GLY A 33 0.88 -2.55 18.53
N VAL A 34 1.54 -2.63 17.37
CA VAL A 34 2.54 -1.67 16.91
C VAL A 34 1.95 -0.72 15.88
N ILE A 35 2.03 0.58 16.18
CA ILE A 35 1.61 1.65 15.26
C ILE A 35 2.74 1.91 14.25
N ASN A 36 2.49 1.63 12.98
CA ASN A 36 3.46 1.84 11.90
C ASN A 36 3.16 3.10 11.09
N LEU A 37 3.87 4.20 11.36
CA LEU A 37 3.75 5.44 10.57
C LEU A 37 4.43 5.33 9.19
N ALA A 38 5.31 4.35 8.97
CA ALA A 38 5.90 4.10 7.65
C ALA A 38 4.93 3.38 6.70
N HIS A 39 3.74 2.98 7.15
CA HIS A 39 2.77 2.26 6.33
C HIS A 39 2.38 3.03 5.06
N GLY A 40 2.27 4.36 5.15
CA GLY A 40 2.04 5.22 3.98
C GLY A 40 3.14 5.07 2.91
N GLU A 41 4.39 4.91 3.32
CA GLU A 41 5.50 4.73 2.36
C GLU A 41 5.46 3.39 1.65
N LEU A 42 4.88 2.36 2.29
CA LEU A 42 4.68 1.06 1.64
C LEU A 42 3.61 1.14 0.53
N ILE A 43 2.61 2.02 0.70
CA ILE A 43 1.64 2.39 -0.34
C ILE A 43 2.34 3.15 -1.47
N MET A 44 3.18 4.13 -1.11
CA MET A 44 4.00 4.87 -2.08
C MET A 44 4.84 3.92 -2.93
N LEU A 45 5.57 2.98 -2.32
CA LEU A 45 6.39 2.00 -3.03
C LEU A 45 5.56 1.13 -3.99
N GLY A 46 4.34 0.75 -3.62
CA GLY A 46 3.43 0.04 -4.51
C GLY A 46 3.00 0.87 -5.72
N ALA A 47 2.71 2.15 -5.51
CA ALA A 47 2.37 3.09 -6.57
C ALA A 47 3.55 3.31 -7.54
N TYR A 48 4.77 3.49 -7.02
CA TYR A 48 5.99 3.57 -7.84
C TYR A 48 6.28 2.26 -8.57
N THR A 49 6.04 1.11 -7.95
CA THR A 49 6.17 -0.19 -8.62
C THR A 49 5.24 -0.28 -9.83
N THR A 50 4.00 0.20 -9.70
CA THR A 50 3.04 0.26 -10.81
C THR A 50 3.54 1.16 -11.94
N TYR A 51 4.10 2.32 -11.61
CA TYR A 51 4.71 3.22 -12.58
C TYR A 51 5.91 2.58 -13.30
N VAL A 52 6.80 1.90 -12.58
CA VAL A 52 7.96 1.18 -13.16
C VAL A 52 7.48 0.08 -14.12
N VAL A 53 6.50 -0.74 -13.70
CA VAL A 53 5.92 -1.79 -14.54
C VAL A 53 5.31 -1.19 -15.80
N GLN A 54 4.56 -0.10 -15.68
CA GLN A 54 4.02 0.60 -16.84
C GLN A 54 5.14 1.03 -17.81
N LEU A 55 6.26 1.57 -17.32
CA LEU A 55 7.38 1.96 -18.17
C LEU A 55 7.99 0.77 -18.91
N ILE A 56 8.16 -0.37 -18.23
CA ILE A 56 8.67 -1.59 -18.84
C ILE A 56 7.74 -2.04 -19.99
N PHE A 57 6.44 -1.99 -19.77
CA PHE A 57 5.44 -2.34 -20.80
C PHE A 57 5.31 -1.32 -21.93
N LYS A 58 5.87 -0.10 -21.78
CA LYS A 58 6.00 0.89 -22.88
C LYS A 58 7.21 0.61 -23.78
N LEU A 59 8.10 -0.32 -23.42
CA LEU A 59 9.23 -0.68 -24.27
C LEU A 59 8.75 -1.30 -25.60
N PRO A 60 9.47 -1.08 -26.72
CA PRO A 60 9.05 -1.55 -28.05
C PRO A 60 8.71 -3.04 -28.11
N ALA A 61 9.43 -3.86 -27.35
CA ALA A 61 9.24 -5.32 -27.31
C ALA A 61 7.93 -5.76 -26.62
N LEU A 62 7.41 -4.98 -25.67
CA LEU A 62 6.25 -5.35 -24.83
C LEU A 62 5.00 -4.51 -25.11
N GLN A 63 5.09 -3.60 -26.08
CA GLN A 63 4.01 -2.71 -26.48
C GLN A 63 2.68 -3.42 -26.81
N PRO A 64 2.65 -4.62 -27.45
CA PRO A 64 1.41 -5.36 -27.69
C PRO A 64 0.68 -5.75 -26.39
N PHE A 65 1.43 -6.00 -25.32
CA PHE A 65 0.90 -6.42 -24.03
C PHE A 65 0.69 -5.26 -23.06
N TYR A 66 0.80 -4.01 -23.50
CA TYR A 66 0.67 -2.83 -22.63
C TYR A 66 -0.59 -2.90 -21.75
N ASN A 67 -1.73 -3.33 -22.30
CA ASN A 67 -2.98 -3.38 -21.56
C ASN A 67 -2.95 -4.32 -20.33
N ALA A 68 -2.03 -5.28 -20.26
CA ALA A 68 -1.92 -6.23 -19.16
C ALA A 68 -1.02 -5.74 -18.00
N TYR A 69 -0.40 -4.54 -18.10
CA TYR A 69 0.59 -4.08 -17.11
C TYR A 69 0.02 -4.04 -15.68
N VAL A 70 -1.26 -3.68 -15.50
CA VAL A 70 -1.91 -3.59 -14.18
C VAL A 70 -1.98 -4.97 -13.51
N LEU A 71 -2.23 -6.03 -14.27
CA LEU A 71 -2.31 -7.39 -13.75
C LEU A 71 -0.95 -7.89 -13.25
N VAL A 72 0.15 -7.44 -13.87
CA VAL A 72 1.52 -7.74 -13.43
C VAL A 72 1.95 -6.81 -12.29
N ALA A 73 1.45 -5.57 -12.27
CA ALA A 73 1.77 -4.60 -11.23
C ALA A 73 1.24 -5.03 -9.85
N ILE A 74 0.04 -5.63 -9.76
CA ILE A 74 -0.55 -6.07 -8.49
C ILE A 74 0.38 -7.06 -7.72
N PRO A 75 0.77 -8.21 -8.29
CA PRO A 75 1.64 -9.15 -7.59
C PRO A 75 3.04 -8.57 -7.35
N LEU A 76 3.58 -7.79 -8.29
CA LEU A 76 4.90 -7.19 -8.10
C LEU A 76 4.90 -6.14 -6.98
N ALA A 77 3.88 -5.29 -6.90
CA ALA A 77 3.71 -4.32 -5.83
C ALA A 77 3.56 -5.01 -4.47
N PHE A 78 2.83 -6.12 -4.41
CA PHE A 78 2.73 -6.94 -3.20
C PHE A 78 4.10 -7.47 -2.76
N ILE A 79 4.89 -8.00 -3.70
CA ILE A 79 6.23 -8.53 -3.40
C ILE A 79 7.19 -7.41 -2.98
N VAL A 80 7.25 -6.31 -3.72
CA VAL A 80 8.17 -5.20 -3.43
C VAL A 80 7.87 -4.60 -2.06
N SER A 81 6.62 -4.20 -1.81
CA SER A 81 6.24 -3.63 -0.50
C SER A 81 6.34 -4.68 0.61
N GLY A 82 6.04 -5.95 0.34
CA GLY A 82 6.18 -7.04 1.29
C GLY A 82 7.64 -7.31 1.70
N VAL A 83 8.57 -7.31 0.75
CA VAL A 83 10.02 -7.46 1.02
C VAL A 83 10.55 -6.29 1.81
N VAL A 84 10.20 -5.05 1.43
CA VAL A 84 10.59 -3.87 2.20
C VAL A 84 10.02 -3.93 3.61
N GLY A 85 8.75 -4.36 3.75
CA GLY A 85 8.13 -4.58 5.05
C GLY A 85 8.89 -5.58 5.91
N ILE A 86 9.21 -6.76 5.37
CA ILE A 86 10.00 -7.80 6.05
C ILE A 86 11.36 -7.26 6.49
N LEU A 87 12.02 -6.45 5.66
CA LEU A 87 13.29 -5.83 6.01
C LEU A 87 13.11 -4.86 7.18
N LEU A 88 12.12 -3.96 7.11
CA LEU A 88 11.84 -2.99 8.18
C LEU A 88 11.53 -3.67 9.51
N GLU A 89 10.72 -4.72 9.49
CA GLU A 89 10.41 -5.50 10.67
C GLU A 89 11.68 -6.11 11.26
N ARG A 90 12.47 -6.83 10.47
CA ARG A 90 13.67 -7.53 10.94
C ARG A 90 14.75 -6.60 11.46
N THR A 91 14.91 -5.42 10.84
CA THR A 91 16.04 -4.53 11.15
C THR A 91 15.71 -3.47 12.19
N VAL A 92 14.52 -2.85 12.10
CA VAL A 92 14.17 -1.68 12.90
C VAL A 92 13.13 -2.05 13.95
N ILE A 93 11.97 -2.51 13.51
CA ILE A 93 10.79 -2.60 14.38
C ILE A 93 10.97 -3.69 15.44
N ARG A 94 11.53 -4.84 15.08
CA ARG A 94 11.75 -5.95 16.01
C ARG A 94 12.63 -5.57 17.21
N ARG A 95 13.54 -4.62 17.04
CA ARG A 95 14.44 -4.17 18.12
C ARG A 95 13.77 -3.20 19.10
N LEU A 96 12.61 -2.67 18.73
CA LEU A 96 11.87 -1.64 19.48
C LEU A 96 10.52 -2.16 19.98
N TYR A 97 10.26 -3.46 19.86
CA TYR A 97 9.08 -4.09 20.44
C TYR A 97 9.06 -3.91 21.96
N GLY A 98 7.87 -3.58 22.49
CA GLY A 98 7.64 -3.29 23.90
C GLY A 98 7.47 -1.80 24.23
N ASN A 99 8.00 -0.90 23.40
CA ASN A 99 7.92 0.55 23.61
C ASN A 99 7.17 1.25 22.45
N PRO A 100 5.86 1.55 22.60
CA PRO A 100 5.06 2.14 21.53
C PRO A 100 5.60 3.48 21.02
N LEU A 101 6.08 4.34 21.92
CA LEU A 101 6.62 5.67 21.56
C LEU A 101 7.89 5.57 20.73
N GLU A 102 8.79 4.64 21.07
CA GLU A 102 10.04 4.42 20.33
C GLU A 102 9.75 3.88 18.93
N THR A 103 8.76 2.98 18.81
CA THR A 103 8.36 2.44 17.51
C THR A 103 7.71 3.50 16.63
N LEU A 104 6.91 4.41 17.20
CA LEU A 104 6.36 5.56 16.49
C LEU A 104 7.46 6.48 15.93
N LEU A 105 8.43 6.86 16.77
CA LEU A 105 9.55 7.70 16.35
C LEU A 105 10.38 7.02 15.25
N ALA A 106 10.67 5.73 15.42
CA ALA A 106 11.46 4.96 14.45
C ALA A 106 10.74 4.80 13.11
N THR A 107 9.44 4.48 13.12
CA THR A 107 8.65 4.34 11.88
C THR A 107 8.44 5.68 11.18
N TRP A 108 8.35 6.79 11.91
CA TRP A 108 8.37 8.13 11.32
C TRP A 108 9.73 8.46 10.68
N GLY A 109 10.84 8.15 11.35
CA GLY A 109 12.19 8.30 10.79
C GLY A 109 12.41 7.46 9.54
N VAL A 110 11.94 6.20 9.55
CA VAL A 110 11.92 5.33 8.36
C VAL A 110 11.10 5.95 7.24
N SER A 111 9.95 6.55 7.54
CA SER A 111 9.12 7.24 6.54
C SER A 111 9.91 8.34 5.84
N LEU A 112 10.59 9.22 6.61
CA LEU A 112 11.43 10.27 6.04
C LEU A 112 12.58 9.73 5.18
N ILE A 113 13.24 8.65 5.64
CA ILE A 113 14.33 8.02 4.89
C ILE A 113 13.81 7.43 3.58
N LEU A 114 12.67 6.73 3.60
CA LEU A 114 12.08 6.13 2.39
C LEU A 114 11.60 7.20 1.41
N GLN A 115 10.94 8.26 1.89
CA GLN A 115 10.56 9.40 1.06
C GLN A 115 11.78 10.04 0.41
N GLN A 116 12.81 10.34 1.21
CA GLN A 116 14.01 10.97 0.71
C GLN A 116 14.78 10.05 -0.23
N PHE A 117 14.80 8.75 0.02
CA PHE A 117 15.38 7.75 -0.89
C PHE A 117 14.65 7.76 -2.23
N VAL A 118 13.31 7.65 -2.24
CA VAL A 118 12.51 7.71 -3.47
C VAL A 118 12.58 9.07 -4.16
N ARG A 119 12.91 10.15 -3.43
CA ARG A 119 13.10 11.51 -3.96
C ARG A 119 14.50 11.80 -4.51
N SER A 120 15.51 11.11 -4.01
CA SER A 120 16.92 11.33 -4.37
C SER A 120 17.46 10.27 -5.32
N PHE A 121 16.93 9.04 -5.29
CA PHE A 121 17.43 7.91 -6.06
C PHE A 121 16.72 7.84 -7.44
N PRO A 122 17.39 8.21 -8.54
CA PRO A 122 16.76 8.18 -9.85
C PRO A 122 16.50 6.74 -10.27
N LEU A 123 15.30 6.45 -10.78
CA LEU A 123 14.91 5.10 -11.23
C LEU A 123 15.89 4.47 -12.22
N ALA A 124 16.63 5.27 -12.99
CA ALA A 124 17.65 4.80 -13.92
C ALA A 124 18.78 4.02 -13.22
N TYR A 125 19.22 4.47 -12.04
CA TYR A 125 20.25 3.78 -11.26
C TYR A 125 19.69 2.51 -10.60
N ALA A 126 18.39 2.49 -10.24
CA ALA A 126 17.71 1.28 -9.79
C ALA A 126 17.68 0.20 -10.89
N ALA A 127 17.32 0.61 -12.12
CA ALA A 127 17.31 -0.28 -13.27
C ALA A 127 18.71 -0.80 -13.61
N GLY A 128 19.75 0.06 -13.53
CA GLY A 128 21.15 -0.36 -13.67
C GLY A 128 21.59 -1.38 -12.63
N LEU A 129 21.16 -1.22 -11.38
CA LEU A 129 21.47 -2.14 -10.29
C LEU A 129 20.79 -3.50 -10.50
N VAL A 130 19.51 -3.50 -10.88
CA VAL A 130 18.80 -4.75 -11.23
C VAL A 130 19.48 -5.44 -12.41
N LEU A 131 19.85 -4.70 -13.45
CA LEU A 131 20.54 -5.23 -14.61
C LEU A 131 21.94 -5.77 -14.25
N ALA A 132 22.68 -5.07 -13.40
CA ALA A 132 23.94 -5.55 -12.84
C ALA A 132 23.79 -6.87 -12.06
N LEU A 133 22.72 -7.00 -11.26
CA LEU A 133 22.44 -8.24 -10.53
C LEU A 133 22.06 -9.38 -11.47
N VAL A 134 21.15 -9.13 -12.43
CA VAL A 134 20.72 -10.14 -13.41
C VAL A 134 21.90 -10.61 -14.26
N LEU A 135 22.74 -9.69 -14.75
CA LEU A 135 23.96 -10.03 -15.46
C LEU A 135 24.95 -10.73 -14.53
N GLY A 136 25.11 -10.29 -13.29
CA GLY A 136 26.05 -10.88 -12.32
C GLY A 136 25.72 -12.34 -11.97
N PHE A 137 24.42 -12.68 -11.91
CA PHE A 137 23.97 -14.06 -11.70
C PHE A 137 23.97 -14.90 -12.99
N SER A 138 23.72 -14.31 -14.16
CA SER A 138 23.66 -15.05 -15.43
C SER A 138 25.01 -15.25 -16.10
N LEU A 139 25.94 -14.30 -15.99
CA LEU A 139 27.26 -14.36 -16.63
C LEU A 139 28.09 -15.59 -16.19
N PRO A 140 28.13 -15.97 -14.90
CA PRO A 140 28.82 -17.19 -14.45
C PRO A 140 28.20 -18.48 -14.95
N ILE A 141 26.91 -18.47 -15.32
CA ILE A 141 26.20 -19.65 -15.87
C ILE A 141 26.53 -19.82 -17.36
N ILE A 142 26.80 -18.72 -18.06
CA ILE A 142 27.08 -18.69 -19.50
C ILE A 142 28.59 -18.90 -19.78
N LEU A 143 29.46 -18.61 -18.81
CA LEU A 143 30.91 -18.78 -18.93
C LEU A 143 31.30 -20.27 -19.10
N PRO A 144 32.23 -20.60 -20.02
CA PRO A 144 32.67 -21.99 -20.25
C PRO A 144 33.24 -22.63 -18.98
N ASP A 145 32.89 -23.91 -18.71
CA ASP A 145 33.34 -24.65 -17.52
C ASP A 145 34.87 -24.69 -17.35
N LYS A 146 35.62 -24.61 -18.46
CA LYS A 146 37.09 -24.54 -18.46
C LYS A 146 37.67 -23.33 -17.71
N LEU A 147 36.92 -22.22 -17.63
CA LEU A 147 37.32 -21.00 -16.90
C LEU A 147 36.89 -21.03 -15.43
N LEU A 148 35.93 -21.88 -15.07
CA LEU A 148 35.32 -21.99 -13.74
C LEU A 148 35.92 -23.08 -12.86
N GLN A 149 36.80 -23.93 -13.42
CA GLN A 149 37.50 -24.99 -12.72
C GLN A 149 39.00 -24.63 -12.56
N GLY A 150 39.50 -24.61 -11.32
CA GLY A 150 40.91 -24.31 -10.98
C GLY A 150 41.11 -23.27 -9.87
N PRO A 151 42.36 -22.98 -9.45
CA PRO A 151 42.65 -22.05 -8.34
C PRO A 151 42.26 -20.59 -8.64
N ARG A 152 42.09 -20.23 -9.92
CA ARG A 152 41.66 -18.90 -10.38
C ARG A 152 40.14 -18.73 -10.46
N ALA A 153 39.35 -19.78 -10.20
CA ALA A 153 37.89 -19.74 -10.32
C ALA A 153 37.22 -18.69 -9.41
N ARG A 154 37.76 -18.47 -8.20
CA ARG A 154 37.27 -17.43 -7.28
C ARG A 154 37.48 -16.02 -7.85
N LEU A 155 38.60 -15.81 -8.55
CA LEU A 155 38.96 -14.55 -9.18
C LEU A 155 38.11 -14.28 -10.44
N VAL A 156 37.81 -15.32 -11.22
CA VAL A 156 36.92 -15.23 -12.40
C VAL A 156 35.49 -14.90 -11.99
N ARG A 157 34.95 -15.53 -10.92
CA ARG A 157 33.62 -15.18 -10.39
C ARG A 157 33.57 -13.77 -9.81
N ALA A 158 34.62 -13.34 -9.10
CA ALA A 158 34.69 -11.95 -8.63
C ALA A 158 34.76 -10.96 -9.82
N GLY A 159 35.53 -11.30 -10.85
CA GLY A 159 35.65 -10.52 -12.08
C GLY A 159 34.34 -10.41 -12.85
N SER A 160 33.54 -11.48 -12.95
CA SER A 160 32.23 -11.43 -13.61
C SER A 160 31.27 -10.48 -12.89
N TRP A 161 31.26 -10.50 -11.56
CA TRP A 161 30.46 -9.56 -10.75
C TRP A 161 30.91 -8.11 -10.94
N LEU A 162 32.21 -7.86 -11.02
CA LEU A 162 32.78 -6.53 -11.27
C LEU A 162 32.40 -6.00 -12.66
N VAL A 163 32.48 -6.86 -13.68
CA VAL A 163 32.08 -6.53 -15.06
C VAL A 163 30.58 -6.27 -15.16
N SER A 164 29.75 -7.10 -14.52
CA SER A 164 28.30 -6.89 -14.48
C SER A 164 27.90 -5.62 -13.72
N ALA A 165 28.58 -5.29 -12.62
CA ALA A 165 28.38 -4.04 -11.89
C ALA A 165 28.74 -2.82 -12.74
N LEU A 166 29.91 -2.82 -13.38
CA LEU A 166 30.33 -1.75 -14.28
C LEU A 166 29.39 -1.60 -15.48
N ALA A 167 28.98 -2.71 -16.11
CA ALA A 167 28.02 -2.70 -17.20
C ALA A 167 26.68 -2.10 -16.76
N GLY A 168 26.18 -2.47 -15.58
CA GLY A 168 24.94 -1.91 -15.04
C GLY A 168 25.03 -0.42 -14.74
N VAL A 169 26.15 0.06 -14.17
CA VAL A 169 26.36 1.51 -13.91
C VAL A 169 26.48 2.29 -15.23
N LEU A 170 27.25 1.80 -16.20
CA LEU A 170 27.45 2.46 -17.49
C LEU A 170 26.17 2.50 -18.32
N LEU A 171 25.43 1.39 -18.37
CA LEU A 171 24.12 1.33 -19.04
C LEU A 171 23.08 2.19 -18.33
N ALA A 172 23.09 2.27 -17.00
CA ALA A 172 22.23 3.20 -16.27
C ALA A 172 22.55 4.65 -16.60
N GLY A 173 23.83 5.03 -16.65
CA GLY A 173 24.25 6.39 -17.04
C GLY A 173 23.87 6.72 -18.49
N GLY A 174 24.05 5.77 -19.42
CA GLY A 174 23.65 5.89 -20.82
C GLY A 174 22.13 6.00 -21.02
N LEU A 175 21.36 5.14 -20.34
CA LEU A 175 19.90 5.20 -20.33
C LEU A 175 19.37 6.46 -19.64
N ALA A 176 20.03 6.95 -18.58
CA ALA A 176 19.66 8.18 -17.90
C ALA A 176 19.83 9.42 -18.80
N SER A 177 20.89 9.46 -19.62
CA SER A 177 21.16 10.57 -20.53
C SER A 177 20.28 10.56 -21.79
N GLN A 178 19.98 9.38 -22.35
CA GLN A 178 19.06 9.24 -23.49
C GLN A 178 17.58 9.38 -23.07
N ILE A 179 17.25 9.05 -21.82
CA ILE A 179 15.87 9.02 -21.32
C ILE A 179 15.70 10.06 -20.20
N SER A 180 15.80 11.34 -20.58
CA SER A 180 15.48 12.49 -19.72
C SER A 180 14.04 12.47 -19.14
N ARG A 181 13.19 11.53 -19.55
CA ARG A 181 11.84 11.31 -19.00
C ARG A 181 11.79 10.28 -17.85
N ILE A 182 12.69 9.30 -17.79
CA ILE A 182 12.72 8.27 -16.72
C ILE A 182 13.40 8.83 -15.46
N ALA A 183 14.45 9.65 -15.63
CA ALA A 183 15.22 10.21 -14.52
C ALA A 183 14.47 11.30 -13.70
N ARG A 184 13.39 11.90 -14.23
CA ARG A 184 12.64 13.00 -13.59
C ARG A 184 11.44 12.57 -12.73
N ALA A 185 11.13 11.26 -12.67
CA ALA A 185 9.96 10.74 -11.97
C ALA A 185 10.05 10.78 -10.44
N THR A 186 11.27 10.98 -9.94
CA THR A 186 11.65 10.88 -8.53
C THR A 186 11.28 12.18 -7.77
N SER A 187 11.27 13.35 -8.42
CA SER A 187 10.99 14.64 -7.78
C SER A 187 9.70 15.34 -8.22
N ARG A 188 9.09 14.92 -9.33
CA ARG A 188 7.80 15.43 -9.84
C ARG A 188 6.76 14.34 -9.77
N ASN A 189 5.52 14.74 -9.52
CA ASN A 189 4.36 13.86 -9.63
C ASN A 189 4.29 13.30 -11.05
N VAL A 190 4.15 11.98 -11.18
CA VAL A 190 4.03 11.29 -12.46
C VAL A 190 2.76 10.49 -12.53
N ASP A 191 2.07 10.59 -13.66
CA ASP A 191 0.81 9.91 -13.86
C ASP A 191 0.99 8.49 -14.38
N VAL A 192 0.24 7.57 -13.78
CA VAL A 192 0.05 6.22 -14.29
C VAL A 192 -1.15 6.27 -15.25
N THR A 193 -0.87 5.98 -16.52
CA THR A 193 -1.87 5.98 -17.59
C THR A 193 -2.63 4.66 -17.60
N ALA A 194 -3.89 4.70 -17.18
CA ALA A 194 -4.78 3.55 -17.20
C ALA A 194 -4.80 2.82 -18.57
N PRO A 195 -4.84 1.48 -18.59
CA PRO A 195 -4.88 0.71 -19.82
C PRO A 195 -6.19 0.97 -20.59
N LYS A 196 -6.22 0.65 -21.89
CA LYS A 196 -7.35 1.03 -22.77
C LYS A 196 -8.72 0.53 -22.27
N TRP A 197 -8.76 -0.67 -21.71
CA TRP A 197 -9.99 -1.28 -21.15
C TRP A 197 -10.46 -0.65 -19.83
N MET A 198 -9.60 0.10 -19.15
CA MET A 198 -9.97 0.88 -17.95
C MET A 198 -10.28 2.34 -18.27
N ARG A 199 -10.02 2.80 -19.49
CA ARG A 199 -10.26 4.19 -19.88
C ARG A 199 -11.73 4.37 -20.25
N GLY A 200 -12.41 5.26 -19.53
CA GLY A 200 -13.80 5.63 -19.77
C GLY A 200 -14.71 5.33 -18.59
N GLY A 201 -16.00 5.46 -18.83
CA GLY A 201 -17.06 5.12 -17.89
C GLY A 201 -18.13 4.27 -18.57
N ILE A 202 -18.78 3.41 -17.80
CA ILE A 202 -19.97 2.71 -18.24
C ILE A 202 -21.14 3.65 -17.98
N GLU A 203 -21.85 4.03 -19.04
CA GLU A 203 -23.08 4.81 -18.94
C GLU A 203 -24.23 3.87 -18.63
N LEU A 204 -24.79 3.97 -17.43
CA LEU A 204 -25.99 3.22 -17.03
C LEU A 204 -27.07 4.21 -16.61
N SER A 205 -28.21 4.21 -17.30
CA SER A 205 -29.39 5.02 -16.95
C SER A 205 -29.09 6.53 -16.73
N GLY A 206 -28.22 7.11 -17.56
CA GLY A 206 -27.83 8.53 -17.47
C GLY A 206 -26.75 8.87 -16.43
N MET A 207 -26.20 7.87 -15.73
CA MET A 207 -25.07 8.02 -14.80
C MET A 207 -23.80 7.40 -15.40
N THR A 208 -22.69 8.14 -15.38
CA THR A 208 -21.38 7.65 -15.83
C THR A 208 -20.64 7.02 -14.65
N PHE A 209 -20.39 5.72 -14.69
CA PHE A 209 -19.60 5.00 -13.70
C PHE A 209 -18.15 4.82 -14.20
N PRO A 210 -17.15 5.51 -13.64
CA PRO A 210 -15.77 5.38 -14.09
C PRO A 210 -15.25 3.95 -13.89
N VAL A 211 -14.78 3.32 -14.97
CA VAL A 211 -14.24 1.96 -14.94
C VAL A 211 -13.05 1.79 -13.96
N PRO A 212 -12.13 2.77 -13.79
CA PRO A 212 -11.05 2.64 -12.81
C PRO A 212 -11.54 2.40 -11.37
N ARG A 213 -12.66 3.02 -10.98
CA ARG A 213 -13.26 2.85 -9.66
C ARG A 213 -13.85 1.45 -9.48
N LEU A 214 -14.50 0.91 -10.52
CA LEU A 214 -15.00 -0.47 -10.52
C LEU A 214 -13.87 -1.48 -10.37
N VAL A 215 -12.76 -1.30 -11.09
CA VAL A 215 -11.59 -2.18 -10.99
C VAL A 215 -11.00 -2.15 -9.58
N ILE A 216 -10.93 -0.98 -8.94
CA ILE A 216 -10.48 -0.88 -7.56
C ILE A 216 -11.40 -1.65 -6.62
N ILE A 217 -12.72 -1.52 -6.76
CA ILE A 217 -13.69 -2.31 -5.96
C ILE A 217 -13.44 -3.81 -6.13
N VAL A 218 -13.18 -4.28 -7.36
CA VAL A 218 -12.84 -5.68 -7.62
C VAL A 218 -11.54 -6.09 -6.93
N ILE A 219 -10.47 -5.28 -7.05
CA ILE A 219 -9.18 -5.52 -6.37
C ILE A 219 -9.40 -5.59 -4.85
N THR A 220 -10.21 -4.71 -4.29
CA THR A 220 -10.54 -4.68 -2.87
C THR A 220 -11.26 -5.94 -2.42
N ILE A 221 -12.29 -6.37 -3.17
CA ILE A 221 -13.02 -7.59 -2.87
C ILE A 221 -12.07 -8.80 -2.92
N LEU A 222 -11.22 -8.89 -3.95
CA LEU A 222 -10.23 -9.95 -4.07
C LEU A 222 -9.21 -9.94 -2.91
N ALA A 223 -8.76 -8.76 -2.49
CA ALA A 223 -7.86 -8.62 -1.35
C ALA A 223 -8.52 -9.06 -0.04
N VAL A 224 -9.77 -8.64 0.21
CA VAL A 224 -10.56 -9.04 1.39
C VAL A 224 -10.81 -10.55 1.40
N LEU A 225 -11.26 -11.12 0.28
CA LEU A 225 -11.49 -12.56 0.15
C LEU A 225 -10.18 -13.34 0.32
N GLY A 226 -9.10 -12.88 -0.33
CA GLY A 226 -7.78 -13.50 -0.23
C GLY A 226 -7.26 -13.51 1.20
N ILE A 227 -7.36 -12.39 1.92
CA ILE A 227 -6.84 -12.29 3.29
C ILE A 227 -7.72 -13.03 4.30
N THR A 228 -9.04 -12.98 4.16
CA THR A 228 -9.96 -13.73 5.03
C THR A 228 -9.81 -15.23 4.82
N TRP A 229 -9.64 -15.67 3.57
CA TRP A 229 -9.31 -17.06 3.26
C TRP A 229 -7.95 -17.46 3.84
N PHE A 230 -6.91 -16.65 3.63
CA PHE A 230 -5.58 -16.91 4.16
C PHE A 230 -5.59 -17.02 5.68
N LEU A 231 -6.20 -16.07 6.38
CA LEU A 231 -6.24 -16.09 7.84
C LEU A 231 -7.10 -17.25 8.33
N ASN A 232 -8.31 -17.48 7.81
CA ASN A 232 -9.22 -18.46 8.39
C ASN A 232 -8.94 -19.91 7.98
N ARG A 233 -8.42 -20.15 6.77
CA ARG A 233 -8.25 -21.50 6.21
C ARG A 233 -6.79 -21.99 6.18
N SER A 234 -5.79 -21.11 6.22
CA SER A 234 -4.39 -21.54 6.11
C SER A 234 -3.76 -21.95 7.45
N VAL A 235 -2.75 -22.81 7.38
CA VAL A 235 -1.93 -23.22 8.55
C VAL A 235 -1.21 -22.01 9.17
N TRP A 236 -0.73 -21.08 8.33
CA TRP A 236 -0.11 -19.85 8.80
C TRP A 236 -1.11 -18.94 9.51
N GLY A 237 -2.35 -18.88 9.03
CA GLY A 237 -3.44 -18.17 9.71
C GLY A 237 -3.76 -18.74 11.09
N MET A 238 -3.70 -20.07 11.26
CA MET A 238 -3.83 -20.71 12.58
C MET A 238 -2.66 -20.34 13.51
N ARG A 239 -1.43 -20.34 13.00
CA ARG A 239 -0.23 -19.93 13.77
C ARG A 239 -0.32 -18.46 14.20
N ILE A 240 -0.74 -17.57 13.31
CA ILE A 240 -0.96 -16.15 13.62
C ILE A 240 -1.95 -16.03 14.78
N ARG A 241 -3.13 -16.66 14.69
CA ARG A 241 -4.12 -16.61 15.77
C ARG A 241 -3.59 -17.17 17.09
N ALA A 242 -2.86 -18.28 17.07
CA ALA A 242 -2.27 -18.87 18.27
C ALA A 242 -1.31 -17.88 18.97
N VAL A 243 -0.39 -17.28 18.19
CA VAL A 243 0.58 -16.30 18.70
C VAL A 243 -0.12 -15.08 19.29
N THR A 244 -1.22 -14.63 18.69
CA THR A 244 -1.97 -13.46 19.19
C THR A 244 -2.78 -13.74 20.45
N GLN A 245 -3.16 -14.99 20.71
CA GLN A 245 -3.86 -15.34 21.94
C GLN A 245 -2.91 -15.49 23.12
N ASN A 246 -1.80 -16.20 22.91
CA ASN A 246 -0.76 -16.35 23.92
C ASN A 246 0.60 -16.60 23.24
N ARG A 247 1.38 -15.53 23.15
CA ARG A 247 2.71 -15.54 22.52
C ARG A 247 3.67 -16.49 23.22
N SER A 248 3.76 -16.41 24.55
CA SER A 248 4.69 -17.22 25.35
C SER A 248 4.39 -18.71 25.25
N MET A 249 3.11 -19.10 25.32
CA MET A 249 2.70 -20.49 25.16
C MET A 249 2.97 -21.01 23.74
N SER A 250 2.72 -20.19 22.73
CA SER A 250 2.97 -20.56 21.33
C SER A 250 4.46 -20.87 21.07
N ASP A 251 5.35 -20.10 21.69
CA ASP A 251 6.80 -20.30 21.59
C ASP A 251 7.23 -21.63 22.25
N CYS A 252 6.67 -21.96 23.42
CA CYS A 252 6.90 -23.26 24.08
C CYS A 252 6.42 -24.48 23.25
N LEU A 253 5.43 -24.28 22.38
CA LEU A 253 4.91 -25.31 21.47
C LEU A 253 5.70 -25.41 20.16
N GLY A 254 6.81 -24.67 20.02
CA GLY A 254 7.69 -24.68 18.85
C GLY A 254 7.19 -23.84 17.67
N ILE A 255 6.19 -22.98 17.88
CA ILE A 255 5.76 -22.00 16.87
C ILE A 255 6.67 -20.78 16.99
N SER A 256 7.60 -20.61 16.05
CA SER A 256 8.51 -19.45 16.05
C SER A 256 7.72 -18.14 15.94
N THR A 257 7.54 -17.44 17.06
CA THR A 257 6.78 -16.19 17.13
C THR A 257 7.39 -15.10 16.24
N ASP A 258 8.72 -15.07 16.15
CA ASP A 258 9.47 -14.17 15.26
C ASP A 258 9.08 -14.32 13.78
N THR A 259 9.01 -15.56 13.28
CA THR A 259 8.67 -15.80 11.87
C THR A 259 7.22 -15.42 11.60
N VAL A 260 6.34 -15.63 12.58
CA VAL A 260 4.94 -15.22 12.50
C VAL A 260 4.83 -13.71 12.39
N ASP A 261 5.63 -12.97 13.16
CA ASP A 261 5.66 -11.51 13.09
C ASP A 261 6.17 -11.02 11.73
N VAL A 262 7.35 -11.47 11.31
CA VAL A 262 7.96 -11.12 10.02
C VAL A 262 6.98 -11.36 8.87
N LEU A 263 6.33 -12.53 8.85
CA LEU A 263 5.40 -12.91 7.80
C LEU A 263 4.15 -12.02 7.82
N THR A 264 3.60 -11.77 9.00
CA THR A 264 2.43 -10.91 9.19
C THR A 264 2.72 -9.49 8.71
N PHE A 265 3.88 -8.95 9.08
CA PHE A 265 4.31 -7.63 8.65
C PHE A 265 4.53 -7.57 7.14
N GLY A 266 5.14 -8.61 6.56
CA GLY A 266 5.30 -8.75 5.12
C GLY A 266 3.97 -8.79 4.36
N ILE A 267 2.99 -9.54 4.85
CA ILE A 267 1.64 -9.61 4.24
C ILE A 267 0.93 -8.26 4.35
N GLY A 268 0.96 -7.62 5.52
CA GLY A 268 0.36 -6.30 5.72
C GLY A 268 0.98 -5.22 4.82
N SER A 269 2.31 -5.26 4.68
CA SER A 269 3.06 -4.38 3.78
C SER A 269 2.78 -4.67 2.30
N GLY A 270 2.64 -5.94 1.93
CA GLY A 270 2.25 -6.34 0.58
C GLY A 270 0.84 -5.85 0.21
N LEU A 271 -0.13 -5.95 1.12
CA LEU A 271 -1.47 -5.39 0.93
C LEU A 271 -1.43 -3.86 0.75
N ALA A 272 -0.55 -3.16 1.48
CA ALA A 272 -0.30 -1.74 1.26
C ALA A 272 0.24 -1.46 -0.16
N GLY A 273 1.11 -2.34 -0.68
CA GLY A 273 1.57 -2.30 -2.07
C GLY A 273 0.44 -2.42 -3.08
N ILE A 274 -0.52 -3.33 -2.86
CA ILE A 274 -1.73 -3.46 -3.69
C ILE A 274 -2.58 -2.18 -3.62
N ALA A 275 -2.71 -1.57 -2.44
CA ALA A 275 -3.38 -0.28 -2.30
C ALA A 275 -2.68 0.82 -3.11
N GLY A 276 -1.35 0.79 -3.16
CA GLY A 276 -0.56 1.70 -4.00
C GLY A 276 -0.90 1.59 -5.49
N VAL A 277 -1.14 0.37 -5.99
CA VAL A 277 -1.62 0.15 -7.37
C VAL A 277 -2.97 0.81 -7.57
N ALA A 278 -3.92 0.61 -6.66
CA ALA A 278 -5.25 1.23 -6.72
C ALA A 278 -5.20 2.76 -6.70
N VAL A 279 -4.38 3.33 -5.80
CA VAL A 279 -4.19 4.79 -5.69
C VAL A 279 -3.55 5.37 -6.94
N SER A 280 -2.56 4.69 -7.53
CA SER A 280 -1.89 5.16 -8.74
C SER A 280 -2.82 5.27 -9.96
N LEU A 281 -3.92 4.51 -9.97
CA LEU A 281 -4.92 4.55 -11.05
C LEU A 281 -5.90 5.71 -10.91
N LEU A 282 -5.94 6.37 -9.75
CA LEU A 282 -6.85 7.50 -9.47
C LEU A 282 -6.18 8.86 -9.62
N GLY A 283 -4.86 8.94 -9.49
CA GLY A 283 -4.15 10.21 -9.53
C GLY A 283 -2.65 10.03 -9.72
N SER A 284 -1.95 11.16 -9.66
CA SER A 284 -0.51 11.21 -9.88
C SER A 284 0.26 10.54 -8.74
N VAL A 285 1.29 9.78 -9.08
CA VAL A 285 2.22 9.16 -8.13
C VAL A 285 3.34 10.14 -7.79
N GLY A 286 3.60 10.35 -6.50
CA GLY A 286 4.69 11.18 -6.00
C GLY A 286 5.14 10.75 -4.61
N PRO A 287 6.24 11.32 -4.08
CA PRO A 287 6.80 10.90 -2.80
C PRO A 287 5.85 11.09 -1.61
N ASN A 288 4.91 12.03 -1.72
CA ASN A 288 3.98 12.36 -0.64
C ASN A 288 2.64 11.62 -0.75
N VAL A 289 2.47 10.73 -1.75
CA VAL A 289 1.20 10.01 -1.92
C VAL A 289 0.89 9.17 -0.69
N GLY A 290 1.89 8.54 -0.08
CA GLY A 290 1.72 7.74 1.12
C GLY A 290 1.12 8.50 2.30
N THR A 291 1.62 9.72 2.56
CA THR A 291 1.19 10.53 3.71
C THR A 291 -0.23 11.06 3.55
N SER A 292 -0.71 11.23 2.31
CA SER A 292 -2.09 11.67 2.05
C SER A 292 -3.14 10.61 2.40
N TYR A 293 -2.78 9.32 2.39
CA TYR A 293 -3.73 8.22 2.69
C TYR A 293 -3.57 7.64 4.09
N ILE A 294 -2.43 7.85 4.76
CA ILE A 294 -2.16 7.20 6.04
C ILE A 294 -3.15 7.61 7.13
N VAL A 295 -3.53 8.88 7.19
CA VAL A 295 -4.53 9.39 8.16
C VAL A 295 -5.88 8.71 7.94
N GLY A 296 -6.30 8.56 6.69
CA GLY A 296 -7.53 7.83 6.33
C GLY A 296 -7.47 6.35 6.73
N CYS A 297 -6.31 5.70 6.57
CA CYS A 297 -6.13 4.31 6.99
C CYS A 297 -6.25 4.16 8.51
N PHE A 298 -5.58 5.02 9.28
CA PHE A 298 -5.69 5.01 10.73
C PHE A 298 -7.12 5.24 11.20
N MET A 299 -7.80 6.21 10.60
CA MET A 299 -9.19 6.51 10.90
C MET A 299 -10.10 5.28 10.68
N VAL A 300 -9.87 4.51 9.61
CA VAL A 300 -10.59 3.26 9.34
C VAL A 300 -10.29 2.18 10.37
N VAL A 301 -9.01 1.99 10.73
CA VAL A 301 -8.61 0.95 11.70
C VAL A 301 -9.12 1.25 13.10
N VAL A 302 -9.01 2.51 13.54
CA VAL A 302 -9.45 2.94 14.88
C VAL A 302 -10.97 2.91 14.98
N LEU A 303 -11.69 3.41 13.96
CA LEU A 303 -13.15 3.34 13.94
C LEU A 303 -13.64 1.88 13.86
N GLY A 304 -13.01 1.04 13.05
CA GLY A 304 -13.39 -0.36 12.89
C GLY A 304 -13.15 -1.21 14.13
N GLY A 305 -12.16 -0.84 14.95
CA GLY A 305 -11.66 -1.64 16.05
C GLY A 305 -10.39 -2.40 15.64
N VAL A 306 -9.36 -2.26 16.48
CA VAL A 306 -8.01 -2.77 16.23
C VAL A 306 -8.04 -4.29 16.02
N GLY A 307 -7.54 -4.75 14.87
CA GLY A 307 -7.46 -6.17 14.52
C GLY A 307 -8.79 -6.83 14.11
N ASN A 308 -9.90 -6.09 14.03
CA ASN A 308 -11.15 -6.65 13.53
C ASN A 308 -11.34 -6.35 12.04
N LEU A 309 -11.16 -7.37 11.20
CA LEU A 309 -11.32 -7.25 9.74
C LEU A 309 -12.74 -6.80 9.35
N PHE A 310 -13.78 -7.36 9.98
CA PHE A 310 -15.16 -6.99 9.68
C PHE A 310 -15.44 -5.53 10.06
N GLY A 311 -14.94 -5.10 11.21
CA GLY A 311 -15.04 -3.70 11.63
C GLY A 311 -14.32 -2.76 10.69
N THR A 312 -13.14 -3.14 10.19
CA THR A 312 -12.36 -2.39 9.19
C THR A 312 -13.14 -2.23 7.88
N VAL A 313 -13.80 -3.30 7.42
CA VAL A 313 -14.67 -3.27 6.22
C VAL A 313 -15.82 -2.28 6.41
N LEU A 314 -16.58 -2.40 7.49
CA LEU A 314 -17.72 -1.49 7.74
C LEU A 314 -17.27 -0.04 7.89
N ALA A 315 -16.19 0.19 8.65
CA ALA A 315 -15.63 1.52 8.87
C ALA A 315 -15.15 2.16 7.57
N SER A 316 -14.48 1.40 6.69
CA SER A 316 -13.98 1.91 5.42
C SER A 316 -15.09 2.43 4.51
N PHE A 317 -16.21 1.69 4.41
CA PHE A 317 -17.36 2.12 3.61
C PHE A 317 -18.11 3.26 4.28
N ALA A 318 -18.29 3.24 5.60
CA ALA A 318 -18.91 4.35 6.33
C ALA A 318 -18.11 5.65 6.15
N ILE A 319 -16.78 5.59 6.33
CA ILE A 319 -15.87 6.72 6.12
C ILE A 319 -15.88 7.18 4.67
N GLY A 320 -15.85 6.25 3.70
CA GLY A 320 -15.88 6.58 2.28
C GLY A 320 -17.15 7.34 1.90
N VAL A 321 -18.32 6.85 2.35
CA VAL A 321 -19.62 7.50 2.13
C VAL A 321 -19.70 8.84 2.84
N LEU A 322 -19.25 8.95 4.10
CA LEU A 322 -19.23 10.22 4.83
C LEU A 322 -18.34 11.25 4.13
N THR A 323 -17.15 10.83 3.68
CA THR A 323 -16.19 11.73 3.01
C THR A 323 -16.73 12.23 1.67
N ASP A 324 -17.42 11.38 0.89
CA ASP A 324 -18.09 11.80 -0.35
C ASP A 324 -19.28 12.74 -0.07
N LEU A 325 -20.14 12.38 0.90
CA LEU A 325 -21.33 13.17 1.23
C LEU A 325 -20.99 14.57 1.71
N ILE A 326 -19.97 14.68 2.56
CA ILE A 326 -19.47 15.95 3.09
C ILE A 326 -18.67 16.68 2.02
N GLY A 327 -17.62 16.04 1.48
CA GLY A 327 -16.64 16.70 0.62
C GLY A 327 -17.17 17.10 -0.74
N ALA A 328 -18.21 16.45 -1.25
CA ALA A 328 -18.89 16.85 -2.48
C ALA A 328 -20.10 17.77 -2.24
N GLY A 329 -20.34 18.21 -0.99
CA GLY A 329 -21.47 19.08 -0.65
C GLY A 329 -22.84 18.45 -0.90
N ARG A 330 -22.91 17.12 -1.10
CA ARG A 330 -24.15 16.42 -1.48
C ARG A 330 -25.20 16.47 -0.37
N LEU A 331 -24.80 16.71 0.88
CA LEU A 331 -25.73 16.88 1.99
C LEU A 331 -26.71 18.06 1.74
N LEU A 332 -26.24 19.15 1.13
CA LEU A 332 -27.08 20.30 0.75
C LEU A 332 -28.10 19.94 -0.33
N SER A 333 -27.73 19.02 -1.24
CA SER A 333 -28.64 18.54 -2.29
C SER A 333 -29.71 17.56 -1.77
N ILE A 334 -29.40 16.82 -0.69
CA ILE A 334 -30.31 15.86 -0.06
C ILE A 334 -31.30 16.59 0.85
N TRP A 335 -30.88 17.67 1.50
CA TRP A 335 -31.74 18.52 2.34
C TRP A 335 -31.79 19.96 1.81
N PRO A 336 -32.62 20.24 0.79
CA PRO A 336 -32.73 21.58 0.19
C PRO A 336 -33.28 22.65 1.16
N SER A 337 -34.07 22.26 2.16
CA SER A 337 -34.69 23.14 3.15
C SER A 337 -33.85 23.34 4.43
N MET A 338 -32.51 23.21 4.34
CA MET A 338 -31.65 23.38 5.51
C MET A 338 -31.65 24.86 5.98
N PRO A 339 -31.76 25.15 7.30
CA PRO A 339 -31.66 26.52 7.81
C PRO A 339 -30.37 27.19 7.38
N ALA A 340 -30.42 28.47 6.98
CA ALA A 340 -29.28 29.21 6.45
C ALA A 340 -27.98 29.11 7.29
N PRO A 341 -28.01 29.13 8.64
CA PRO A 341 -26.80 28.97 9.45
C PRO A 341 -26.16 27.57 9.36
N LEU A 342 -26.97 26.52 9.17
CA LEU A 342 -26.46 25.15 9.04
C LEU A 342 -25.96 24.90 7.61
N ALA A 343 -26.64 25.45 6.61
CA ALA A 343 -26.22 25.33 5.21
C ALA A 343 -24.83 25.94 4.97
N SER A 344 -24.54 27.11 5.55
CA SER A 344 -23.22 27.75 5.43
C SER A 344 -22.11 26.95 6.11
N VAL A 345 -22.39 26.27 7.22
CA VAL A 345 -21.44 25.36 7.88
C VAL A 345 -21.16 24.15 7.00
N VAL A 346 -22.20 23.52 6.45
CA VAL A 346 -22.05 22.37 5.56
C VAL A 346 -21.26 22.75 4.31
N ASP A 347 -21.54 23.92 3.72
CA ASP A 347 -20.83 24.44 2.55
C ASP A 347 -19.36 24.75 2.87
N PHE A 348 -19.06 25.29 4.06
CA PHE A 348 -17.68 25.49 4.52
C PHE A 348 -16.88 24.18 4.57
N PHE A 349 -17.52 23.08 5.02
CA PHE A 349 -16.91 21.76 5.05
C PHE A 349 -17.00 21.00 3.72
N ALA A 350 -17.69 21.53 2.70
CA ALA A 350 -17.86 20.93 1.38
C ALA A 350 -16.61 21.06 0.49
N THR A 351 -15.43 20.86 1.08
CA THR A 351 -14.16 20.73 0.38
C THR A 351 -13.50 19.41 0.77
N THR A 352 -12.72 18.81 -0.12
CA THR A 352 -12.12 17.49 0.11
C THR A 352 -11.21 17.46 1.35
N SER A 353 -10.46 18.53 1.63
CA SER A 353 -9.60 18.64 2.81
C SER A 353 -10.39 18.90 4.09
N MET A 354 -11.37 19.81 4.08
CA MET A 354 -12.19 20.09 5.27
C MET A 354 -13.11 18.91 5.61
N ALA A 355 -13.57 18.17 4.61
CA ALA A 355 -14.31 16.93 4.81
C ALA A 355 -13.49 15.91 5.61
N GLN A 356 -12.21 15.72 5.29
CA GLN A 356 -11.33 14.84 6.06
C GLN A 356 -11.21 15.30 7.52
N VAL A 357 -11.06 16.61 7.76
CA VAL A 357 -10.99 17.16 9.12
C VAL A 357 -12.30 16.95 9.88
N MET A 358 -13.45 17.19 9.24
CA MET A 358 -14.75 16.99 9.87
C MET A 358 -15.03 15.51 10.19
N VAL A 359 -14.73 14.60 9.25
CA VAL A 359 -14.87 13.16 9.49
C VAL A 359 -13.94 12.71 10.62
N PHE A 360 -12.71 13.23 10.67
CA PHE A 360 -11.78 12.95 11.76
C PHE A 360 -12.32 13.44 13.11
N ALA A 361 -12.84 14.67 13.18
CA ALA A 361 -13.44 15.23 14.39
C ALA A 361 -14.65 14.41 14.86
N LEU A 362 -15.53 14.01 13.94
CA LEU A 362 -16.68 13.15 14.24
C LEU A 362 -16.24 11.80 14.83
N ILE A 363 -15.15 11.23 14.32
CA ILE A 363 -14.62 9.97 14.82
C ILE A 363 -13.98 10.14 16.19
N VAL A 364 -13.22 11.22 16.42
CA VAL A 364 -12.69 11.52 17.76
C VAL A 364 -13.83 11.64 18.78
N VAL A 365 -14.89 12.38 18.44
CA VAL A 365 -16.08 12.49 19.31
C VAL A 365 -16.74 11.13 19.52
N PHE A 366 -16.90 10.32 18.47
CA PHE A 366 -17.44 8.97 18.59
C PHE A 366 -16.60 8.08 19.52
N LEU A 367 -15.27 8.15 19.40
CA LEU A 367 -14.34 7.37 20.23
C LEU A 367 -14.34 7.82 21.69
N GLN A 368 -14.68 9.07 22.00
CA GLN A 368 -14.89 9.49 23.40
C GLN A 368 -16.03 8.71 24.07
N PHE A 369 -17.07 8.34 23.31
CA PHE A 369 -18.17 7.50 23.81
C PHE A 369 -17.91 6.00 23.64
N ARG A 370 -17.13 5.60 22.64
CA ARG A 370 -16.84 4.21 22.25
C ARG A 370 -15.33 4.02 22.01
N PRO A 371 -14.49 4.02 23.06
CA PRO A 371 -13.02 4.04 22.91
C PRO A 371 -12.44 2.82 22.21
N ALA A 372 -13.16 1.70 22.23
CA ALA A 372 -12.71 0.44 21.65
C ALA A 372 -13.13 0.24 20.17
N GLY A 373 -13.73 1.28 19.54
CA GLY A 373 -14.20 1.26 18.16
C GLY A 373 -15.58 0.63 17.97
N LEU A 374 -15.98 0.40 16.71
CA LEU A 374 -17.26 -0.20 16.34
C LEU A 374 -17.36 -1.66 16.80
N PHE A 375 -16.28 -2.42 16.67
CA PHE A 375 -16.23 -3.84 17.03
C PHE A 375 -14.96 -4.18 17.82
N PRO A 376 -14.94 -3.92 19.14
CA PRO A 376 -13.83 -4.30 20.01
C PRO A 376 -13.49 -5.79 19.93
N GLN A 377 -12.20 -6.12 19.83
CA GLN A 377 -11.74 -7.49 20.04
C GLN A 377 -11.91 -7.88 21.51
N ARG A 378 -12.63 -8.97 21.77
CA ARG A 378 -12.79 -9.53 23.11
C ARG A 378 -11.63 -10.47 23.40
N GLY A 379 -10.71 -10.05 24.26
CA GLY A 379 -9.69 -10.90 24.88
C GLY A 379 -9.54 -10.52 26.36
N ARG A 380 -9.36 -11.52 27.24
CA ARG A 380 -9.22 -11.36 28.71
C ARG A 380 -8.01 -10.52 29.18
N MET A 381 -7.20 -9.99 28.27
CA MET A 381 -5.97 -9.24 28.55
C MET A 381 -6.16 -7.71 28.51
N VAL A 382 -7.36 -7.22 28.22
CA VAL A 382 -7.65 -5.76 28.29
C VAL A 382 -7.97 -5.32 29.73
N GLU A 383 -8.12 -6.27 30.66
CA GLU A 383 -8.43 -6.04 32.07
C GLU A 383 -7.29 -6.42 33.04
N ALA A 384 -6.03 -6.46 32.57
CA ALA A 384 -4.87 -6.71 33.44
C ALA A 384 -3.99 -5.46 33.59
#